data_AF-A0A0D2B3K1-F1
#
_entry.id   AF-A0A0D2B3K1-F1
#
_cell.length_a   1.000
_cell.length_b   1.000
_cell.length_c   1.000
_cell.angle_alpha   90.00
_cell.angle_beta   90.00
_cell.angle_gamma   90.00
#
_symmetry.space_group_name_H-M   'P 1'
#
loop_
_entity.id
_entity.type
_entity.pdbx_description
1 polymer ?
#
loop_
_entity_poly.entity_id
_entity_poly.type
_entity_poly.pdbx_seq_one_letter_code
_entity_poly.pdbx_strand_id
1 'polypeptide(L)'
;MQPHVLDILVERVKGYSQEQITRLYRTLLALHEEHLALNADNITKAYLRICSEDGFQGDGEDDTCGMWIRCLILMDNHIPPHKKFFEVLEKAHIQLVTDDSEADETEAEKSHDNADNHEKREGDTIESVDEQDPRWLQAVALDHFRLKSQALSLWRETIKQPFVDAHIEEPRGIVDRGNGKVEEGYDDEQIAELEAVADEFRDRTLKQKALSHWRVVTAEYQEQERKADSFRRKKDTENVLGKWVLAEREVVLVQVRMANAGKKALDSWRRQTRELQQQERMADVAAEYFAGKHVFHVMREKALERLEQQCEEEEFNRTRQRYLAQKYTSIWLDRVEQRAKQGQYQSAYKTMRRKVKMNLARDALRTWHSQTMEEKVKLGELERIADEFRQRKDREAAQRVALGAIQTMYEQGMDGKRLEQHADNHYLRTLTNRFGLWDSKWRTPAMDYKEHESTADKYRELKDLEFAGNKLRNWKTQAWRHQRMEQDADVLRQRHDKRRATGIFQRWRQAATDHRNNVEAREDRERLVPATPAARRTLLVAASTTPAYTPAPGLLSAGYIEEETEGDGEGESDYDE
;
A
#
# COMPACT_ATOMS: atom_id res chain seq x y z
N MET A 1 37.16 -8.78 21.09
CA MET A 1 37.73 -8.77 22.46
C MET A 1 38.72 -9.92 22.66
N GLN A 2 39.93 -9.66 23.17
CA GLN A 2 40.92 -10.70 23.45
C GLN A 2 40.45 -11.58 24.63
N PRO A 3 40.57 -12.92 24.55
CA PRO A 3 39.93 -13.83 25.50
C PRO A 3 40.40 -13.65 26.95
N HIS A 4 41.68 -13.34 27.16
CA HIS A 4 42.25 -13.15 28.50
C HIS A 4 41.72 -11.90 29.22
N VAL A 5 41.39 -10.82 28.50
CA VAL A 5 40.87 -9.59 29.13
C VAL A 5 39.39 -9.73 29.45
N LEU A 6 38.66 -10.46 28.60
CA LEU A 6 37.29 -10.86 28.89
C LEU A 6 37.21 -11.67 30.20
N ASP A 7 38.14 -12.59 30.43
CA ASP A 7 38.18 -13.39 31.67
C ASP A 7 38.42 -12.50 32.91
N ILE A 8 39.32 -11.52 32.82
CA ILE A 8 39.57 -10.55 33.92
C ILE A 8 38.33 -9.72 34.22
N LEU A 9 37.61 -9.26 33.19
CA LEU A 9 36.37 -8.50 33.40
C LEU A 9 35.27 -9.38 34.02
N VAL A 10 35.12 -10.61 33.55
CA VAL A 10 34.13 -11.58 34.07
C VAL A 10 34.40 -11.88 35.54
N GLU A 11 35.66 -12.11 35.91
CA GLU A 11 36.05 -12.39 37.29
C GLU A 11 35.72 -11.20 38.22
N ARG A 12 35.93 -9.96 37.75
CA ARG A 12 35.58 -8.75 38.50
C ARG A 12 34.07 -8.53 38.62
N VAL A 13 33.28 -8.73 37.56
CA VAL A 13 31.81 -8.53 37.62
C VAL A 13 31.14 -9.53 38.55
N LYS A 14 31.66 -10.75 38.67
CA LYS A 14 31.14 -11.76 39.62
C LYS A 14 31.20 -11.29 41.08
N GLY A 15 32.08 -10.36 41.41
CA GLY A 15 32.18 -9.76 42.74
C GLY A 15 31.23 -8.59 42.98
N TYR A 16 30.48 -8.12 41.97
CA TYR A 16 29.59 -6.97 42.09
C TYR A 16 28.20 -7.38 42.57
N SER A 17 27.59 -6.50 43.38
CA SER A 17 26.19 -6.66 43.78
C SER A 17 25.25 -6.42 42.59
N GLN A 18 24.02 -6.96 42.68
CA GLN A 18 23.00 -6.74 41.66
C GLN A 18 22.74 -5.24 41.43
N GLU A 19 22.73 -4.43 42.50
CA GLU A 19 22.58 -2.98 42.41
C GLU A 19 23.72 -2.32 41.64
N GLN A 20 24.97 -2.77 41.84
CA GLN A 20 26.13 -2.27 41.10
C GLN A 20 26.05 -2.63 39.62
N ILE A 21 25.59 -3.84 39.29
CA ILE A 21 25.39 -4.30 37.91
C ILE A 21 24.29 -3.50 37.22
N THR A 22 23.17 -3.25 37.92
CA THR A 22 22.08 -2.40 37.44
C THR A 22 22.56 -0.96 37.22
N ARG A 23 23.41 -0.44 38.12
CA ARG A 23 24.03 0.88 37.98
C ARG A 23 24.91 0.95 36.74
N LEU A 24 25.78 -0.04 36.54
CA LEU A 24 26.61 -0.14 35.33
C LEU A 24 25.75 -0.18 34.05
N TYR A 25 24.65 -0.94 34.06
CA TYR A 25 23.73 -0.99 32.94
C TYR A 25 23.04 0.36 32.68
N ARG A 26 22.54 1.03 33.71
CA ARG A 26 21.96 2.39 33.61
C ARG A 26 22.97 3.40 33.05
N THR A 27 24.24 3.29 33.43
CA THR A 27 25.29 4.19 32.92
C THR A 27 25.60 3.95 31.45
N LEU A 28 25.53 2.71 30.97
CA LEU A 28 25.63 2.40 29.55
C LEU A 28 24.41 2.91 28.76
N LEU A 29 23.21 2.80 29.34
CA LEU A 29 21.99 3.35 28.75
C LEU A 29 22.06 4.88 28.65
N ALA A 30 22.43 5.57 29.71
CA ALA A 30 22.58 7.03 29.70
C ALA A 30 23.59 7.51 28.66
N LEU A 31 24.75 6.84 28.54
CA LEU A 31 25.74 7.15 27.50
C LEU A 31 25.21 6.91 26.08
N HIS A 32 24.35 5.90 25.90
CA HIS A 32 23.73 5.59 24.62
C HIS A 32 22.62 6.58 24.24
N GLU A 33 21.75 6.91 25.18
CA GLU A 33 20.61 7.82 25.01
C GLU A 33 21.05 9.27 24.78
N GLU A 34 22.08 9.73 25.51
CA GLU A 34 22.60 11.09 25.39
C GLU A 34 23.59 11.25 24.21
N HIS A 35 23.87 10.18 23.45
CA HIS A 35 24.82 10.16 22.34
C HIS A 35 26.19 10.78 22.68
N LEU A 36 26.63 10.62 23.94
CA LEU A 36 27.88 11.19 24.41
C LEU A 36 29.08 10.50 23.75
N ALA A 37 30.10 11.28 23.39
CA ALA A 37 31.38 10.73 22.96
C ALA A 37 31.94 9.81 24.06
N LEU A 38 32.43 8.63 23.69
CA LEU A 38 32.98 7.59 24.58
C LEU A 38 34.36 7.98 25.15
N ASN A 39 34.46 9.17 25.71
CA ASN A 39 35.65 9.69 26.38
C ASN A 39 35.59 9.33 27.87
N ALA A 40 36.74 9.10 28.49
CA ALA A 40 36.84 8.75 29.91
C ALA A 40 36.10 9.75 30.82
N ASP A 41 36.18 11.05 30.51
CA ASP A 41 35.51 12.10 31.27
C ASP A 41 33.98 12.00 31.21
N ASN A 42 33.42 11.67 30.04
CA ASN A 42 31.98 11.55 29.87
C ASN A 42 31.42 10.31 30.55
N ILE A 43 32.16 9.19 30.49
CA ILE A 43 31.81 7.95 31.19
C ILE A 43 31.77 8.20 32.70
N THR A 44 32.76 8.95 33.21
CA THR A 44 32.84 9.31 34.64
C THR A 44 31.70 10.21 35.06
N LYS A 45 31.38 11.22 34.26
CA LYS A 45 30.26 12.13 34.54
C LYS A 45 28.92 11.39 34.55
N ALA A 46 28.68 10.52 33.57
CA ALA A 46 27.46 9.71 33.51
C ALA A 46 27.37 8.74 34.70
N TYR A 47 28.50 8.11 35.07
CA TYR A 47 28.58 7.22 36.22
C TYR A 47 28.31 7.95 37.54
N LEU A 48 28.99 9.06 37.80
CA LEU A 48 28.79 9.86 39.02
C LEU A 48 27.39 10.43 39.13
N ARG A 49 26.78 10.84 38.00
CA ARG A 49 25.39 11.29 37.96
C ARG A 49 24.44 10.20 38.46
N ILE A 50 24.56 8.98 37.93
CA ILE A 50 23.69 7.87 38.35
C ILE A 50 23.99 7.42 39.79
N CYS A 51 25.26 7.45 40.23
CA CYS A 51 25.57 7.25 41.65
C CYS A 51 24.87 8.27 42.55
N SER A 52 24.83 9.55 42.14
CA SER A 52 24.16 10.59 42.91
C SER A 52 22.63 10.42 42.94
N GLU A 53 22.04 9.90 41.86
CA GLU A 53 20.61 9.57 41.79
C GLU A 53 20.24 8.40 42.72
N ASP A 54 21.13 7.41 42.85
CA ASP A 54 20.97 6.27 43.77
C ASP A 54 21.35 6.62 45.24
N GLY A 55 21.72 7.87 45.53
CA GLY A 55 22.17 8.30 46.87
C GLY A 55 23.54 7.74 47.29
N PHE A 56 24.30 7.18 46.36
CA PHE A 56 25.63 6.64 46.60
C PHE A 56 26.67 7.76 46.53
N GLN A 57 27.23 8.14 47.68
CA GLN A 57 28.40 9.04 47.76
C GLN A 57 29.63 8.25 47.33
N GLY A 58 29.89 8.22 46.02
CA GLY A 58 31.07 7.59 45.44
C GLY A 58 32.33 8.40 45.72
N ASP A 59 32.78 8.41 46.97
CA ASP A 59 34.02 9.05 47.38
C ASP A 59 35.12 7.99 47.53
N GLY A 60 35.91 7.82 46.46
CA GLY A 60 37.16 7.08 46.52
C GLY A 60 37.80 6.90 45.15
N GLU A 61 39.12 7.16 45.07
CA GLU A 61 39.97 6.76 43.93
C GLU A 61 39.95 5.23 43.67
N ASP A 62 39.36 4.45 44.59
CA ASP A 62 39.18 2.99 44.54
C ASP A 62 37.82 2.53 43.97
N ASP A 63 37.08 3.39 43.26
CA ASP A 63 35.81 2.96 42.65
C ASP A 63 36.04 1.93 41.52
N THR A 64 35.95 0.67 41.92
CA THR A 64 36.16 -0.49 41.05
C THR A 64 35.14 -0.56 39.92
N CYS A 65 33.90 -0.09 40.13
CA CYS A 65 32.83 -0.13 39.14
C CYS A 65 33.03 0.92 38.04
N GLY A 66 33.35 2.15 38.43
CA GLY A 66 33.70 3.22 37.49
C GLY A 66 34.93 2.89 36.63
N MET A 67 35.94 2.25 37.23
CA MET A 67 37.11 1.75 36.49
C MET A 67 36.78 0.60 35.55
N TRP A 68 35.89 -0.31 35.98
CA TRP A 68 35.48 -1.45 35.19
C TRP A 68 34.75 -1.04 33.90
N ILE A 69 33.80 -0.10 33.98
CA ILE A 69 33.07 0.38 32.80
C ILE A 69 33.97 1.16 31.82
N ARG A 70 34.93 1.94 32.34
CA ARG A 70 35.96 2.58 31.50
C ARG A 70 36.79 1.55 30.74
N CYS A 71 37.22 0.48 31.42
CA CYS A 71 37.96 -0.60 30.77
C CYS A 71 37.10 -1.29 29.70
N LEU A 72 35.84 -1.59 29.98
CA LEU A 72 34.92 -2.21 29.02
C LEU A 72 34.75 -1.37 27.75
N ILE A 73 34.60 -0.06 27.89
CA ILE A 73 34.35 0.86 26.77
C ILE A 73 35.61 1.10 25.95
N LEU A 74 36.74 1.34 26.61
CA LEU A 74 38.03 1.63 25.94
C LEU A 74 38.62 0.40 25.24
N MET A 75 38.16 -0.80 25.56
CA MET A 75 38.57 -2.01 24.88
C MET A 75 37.82 -2.21 23.57
N ASP A 76 38.53 -2.19 22.44
CA ASP A 76 38.02 -2.60 21.12
C ASP A 76 36.89 -1.70 20.57
N ASN A 77 37.27 -0.56 19.96
CA ASN A 77 36.35 0.47 19.47
C ASN A 77 35.35 -0.01 18.40
N HIS A 78 35.54 -1.21 17.83
CA HIS A 78 34.69 -1.73 16.76
C HIS A 78 33.39 -2.37 17.26
N ILE A 79 33.33 -2.77 18.53
CA ILE A 79 32.15 -3.42 19.11
C ILE A 79 31.41 -2.42 20.00
N PRO A 80 30.08 -2.24 19.85
CA PRO A 80 29.29 -1.38 20.72
C PRO A 80 29.40 -1.80 22.21
N PRO A 81 29.49 -0.85 23.15
CA PRO A 81 29.75 -1.14 24.56
C PRO A 81 28.64 -1.97 25.23
N HIS A 82 27.38 -1.82 24.81
CA HIS A 82 26.28 -2.65 25.29
C HIS A 82 26.45 -4.13 24.92
N LYS A 83 26.95 -4.44 23.71
CA LYS A 83 27.19 -5.84 23.31
C LYS A 83 28.30 -6.48 24.14
N LYS A 84 29.37 -5.73 24.42
CA LYS A 84 30.46 -6.20 25.30
C LYS A 84 29.97 -6.46 26.72
N PHE A 85 29.11 -5.58 27.23
CA PHE A 85 28.52 -5.73 28.55
C PHE A 85 27.71 -7.03 28.66
N PHE A 86 26.84 -7.31 27.68
CA PHE A 86 26.07 -8.56 27.66
C PHE A 86 26.94 -9.80 27.46
N GLU A 87 27.98 -9.71 26.63
CA GLU A 87 28.96 -10.81 26.45
C GLU A 87 29.68 -11.15 27.77
N VAL A 88 30.04 -10.14 28.58
CA VAL A 88 30.59 -10.37 29.91
C VAL A 88 29.56 -11.02 30.83
N LEU A 89 28.33 -10.52 30.87
CA LEU A 89 27.28 -11.04 31.77
C LEU A 89 26.86 -12.47 31.42
N GLU A 90 26.75 -12.77 30.13
CA GLU A 90 26.46 -14.11 29.62
C GLU A 90 27.56 -15.09 30.04
N LYS A 91 28.83 -14.70 29.88
CA LYS A 91 29.97 -15.51 30.30
C LYS A 91 30.10 -15.60 31.83
N ALA A 92 29.62 -14.59 32.56
CA ALA A 92 29.56 -14.61 34.02
C ALA A 92 28.37 -15.41 34.57
N HIS A 93 27.43 -15.83 33.72
CA HIS A 93 26.14 -16.45 34.09
C HIS A 93 25.28 -15.57 35.01
N ILE A 94 25.29 -14.25 34.79
CA ILE A 94 24.49 -13.30 35.54
C ILE A 94 23.28 -12.89 34.70
N GLN A 95 22.07 -13.17 35.18
CA GLN A 95 20.82 -12.73 34.56
C GLN A 95 20.44 -11.34 35.05
N LEU A 96 20.25 -10.39 34.13
CA LEU A 96 19.73 -9.07 34.46
C LEU A 96 18.24 -9.22 34.77
N VAL A 97 17.85 -9.04 36.03
CA VAL A 97 16.45 -8.92 36.43
C VAL A 97 16.00 -7.52 36.03
N THR A 98 15.34 -7.41 34.88
CA THR A 98 14.56 -6.22 34.51
C THR A 98 13.15 -6.44 35.02
N ASP A 99 12.60 -5.51 35.81
CA ASP A 99 11.30 -5.58 36.52
C ASP A 99 10.05 -5.77 35.62
N ASP A 100 10.20 -6.18 34.36
CA ASP A 100 9.12 -6.43 33.39
C ASP A 100 8.74 -7.92 33.26
N SER A 101 9.27 -8.83 34.10
CA SER A 101 9.06 -10.29 33.96
C SER A 101 8.30 -10.96 35.11
N GLU A 102 7.28 -10.30 35.67
CA GLU A 102 6.22 -10.94 36.48
C GLU A 102 4.88 -10.88 35.74
N ALA A 103 4.69 -11.73 34.73
CA ALA A 103 3.37 -12.18 34.25
C ALA A 103 3.57 -13.13 33.06
N ASP A 104 3.87 -14.39 33.34
CA ASP A 104 3.55 -15.52 32.46
C ASP A 104 3.86 -16.83 33.20
N GLU A 105 3.10 -17.08 34.28
CA GLU A 105 2.93 -18.44 34.78
C GLU A 105 1.72 -19.07 34.09
N THR A 106 2.02 -20.04 33.26
CA THR A 106 1.10 -20.89 32.50
C THR A 106 0.16 -21.67 33.41
N GLU A 107 -1.15 -21.49 33.22
CA GLU A 107 -2.19 -22.32 33.83
C GLU A 107 -2.07 -23.78 33.39
N ALA A 108 -1.84 -24.67 34.36
CA ALA A 108 -2.06 -26.10 34.21
C ALA A 108 -2.96 -26.58 35.36
N GLU A 109 -4.15 -27.03 34.96
CA GLU A 109 -5.15 -27.82 35.65
C GLU A 109 -4.75 -28.42 37.02
N LYS A 110 -5.50 -28.04 38.07
CA LYS A 110 -5.79 -28.92 39.21
C LYS A 110 -7.04 -28.47 39.96
N SER A 111 -8.09 -29.27 39.78
CA SER A 111 -9.26 -29.32 40.66
C SER A 111 -8.87 -29.90 42.03
N HIS A 112 -9.11 -29.17 43.11
CA HIS A 112 -9.70 -29.72 44.33
C HIS A 112 -10.09 -28.62 45.33
N ASP A 113 -11.30 -28.76 45.84
CA ASP A 113 -11.86 -28.03 46.97
C ASP A 113 -10.96 -28.08 48.22
N ASN A 114 -10.67 -26.92 48.80
CA ASN A 114 -10.98 -26.62 50.20
C ASN A 114 -10.58 -25.18 50.58
N ALA A 115 -11.58 -24.47 51.09
CA ALA A 115 -11.57 -23.58 52.25
C ALA A 115 -10.51 -22.47 52.38
N ASP A 116 -11.07 -21.26 52.49
CA ASP A 116 -10.67 -20.16 53.37
C ASP A 116 -9.36 -19.40 53.13
N ASN A 117 -9.52 -18.08 53.28
CA ASN A 117 -8.51 -17.04 53.45
C ASN A 117 -7.80 -16.55 52.18
N HIS A 118 -8.43 -15.60 51.49
CA HIS A 118 -8.08 -14.17 51.60
C HIS A 118 -8.75 -13.42 50.43
N GLU A 119 -9.85 -12.74 50.72
CA GLU A 119 -10.18 -11.52 49.98
C GLU A 119 -8.99 -10.57 50.14
N LYS A 120 -8.17 -10.48 49.09
CA LYS A 120 -7.26 -9.37 48.91
C LYS A 120 -8.12 -8.12 48.81
N ARG A 121 -8.24 -7.43 49.95
CA ARG A 121 -8.48 -5.99 50.00
C ARG A 121 -7.50 -5.34 49.03
N GLU A 122 -8.02 -4.99 47.85
CA GLU A 122 -7.46 -3.95 47.02
C GLU A 122 -7.25 -2.72 47.91
N GLY A 123 -6.06 -2.13 47.78
CA GLY A 123 -5.54 -1.13 48.69
C GLY A 123 -6.56 -0.04 49.00
N ASP A 124 -6.96 -0.02 50.28
CA ASP A 124 -7.45 1.17 50.96
C ASP A 124 -6.42 2.28 50.73
N THR A 125 -6.69 3.10 49.72
CA THR A 125 -6.14 4.45 49.64
C THR A 125 -6.56 5.19 50.89
N ILE A 126 -5.60 5.44 51.78
CA ILE A 126 -5.73 6.12 53.09
C ILE A 126 -6.34 7.54 52.99
N GLU A 127 -6.73 8.01 51.80
CA GLU A 127 -7.16 9.38 51.54
C GLU A 127 -8.65 9.57 51.22
N SER A 128 -9.48 8.52 51.19
CA SER A 128 -10.95 8.70 51.09
C SER A 128 -11.64 8.27 52.37
N VAL A 129 -11.56 9.12 53.40
CA VAL A 129 -12.51 9.03 54.52
C VAL A 129 -13.87 9.45 53.98
N ASP A 130 -14.79 8.49 53.87
CA ASP A 130 -16.17 8.76 53.49
C ASP A 130 -16.83 9.57 54.62
N GLU A 131 -17.04 10.88 54.37
CA GLU A 131 -17.63 11.81 55.32
C GLU A 131 -19.09 11.45 55.69
N GLN A 132 -19.71 10.51 54.96
CA GLN A 132 -21.02 9.95 55.30
C GLN A 132 -20.97 8.65 56.12
N ASP A 133 -19.78 8.14 56.49
CA ASP A 133 -19.68 6.96 57.36
C ASP A 133 -20.30 7.27 58.75
N PRO A 134 -21.32 6.52 59.20
CA PRO A 134 -21.93 6.71 60.51
C PRO A 134 -20.92 6.61 61.67
N ARG A 135 -19.81 5.87 61.51
CA ARG A 135 -18.74 5.81 62.52
C ARG A 135 -17.92 7.09 62.59
N TRP A 136 -17.67 7.72 61.45
CA TRP A 136 -16.99 9.01 61.38
C TRP A 136 -17.87 10.11 61.98
N LEU A 137 -19.17 10.13 61.62
CA LEU A 137 -20.14 11.07 62.22
C LEU A 137 -20.29 10.85 63.75
N GLN A 138 -20.24 9.60 64.21
CA GLN A 138 -20.26 9.28 65.64
C GLN A 138 -18.96 9.74 66.35
N ALA A 139 -17.80 9.60 65.72
CA ALA A 139 -16.53 10.10 66.26
C ALA A 139 -16.53 11.65 66.34
N VAL A 140 -16.99 12.33 65.30
CA VAL A 140 -17.15 13.80 65.29
C VAL A 140 -18.14 14.26 66.35
N ALA A 141 -19.25 13.54 66.55
CA ALA A 141 -20.22 13.84 67.61
C ALA A 141 -19.60 13.66 69.01
N LEU A 142 -18.82 12.60 69.23
CA LEU A 142 -18.13 12.35 70.50
C LEU A 142 -17.05 13.41 70.79
N ASP A 143 -16.32 13.85 69.77
CA ASP A 143 -15.35 14.95 69.92
C ASP A 143 -16.05 16.30 70.17
N HIS A 144 -17.21 16.56 69.54
CA HIS A 144 -18.03 17.73 69.88
C HIS A 144 -18.54 17.68 71.33
N PHE A 145 -18.88 16.50 71.85
CA PHE A 145 -19.24 16.33 73.26
C PHE A 145 -18.05 16.50 74.20
N ARG A 146 -16.86 16.05 73.79
CA ARG A 146 -15.61 16.20 74.54
C ARG A 146 -15.11 17.65 74.56
N LEU A 147 -15.27 18.37 73.46
CA LEU A 147 -15.00 19.81 73.37
C LEU A 147 -16.02 20.62 74.17
N LYS A 148 -17.31 20.24 74.17
CA LYS A 148 -18.31 20.86 75.05
C LYS A 148 -18.01 20.60 76.52
N SER A 149 -17.55 19.40 76.89
CA SER A 149 -17.19 19.08 78.27
C SER A 149 -15.89 19.77 78.71
N GLN A 150 -14.91 19.94 77.81
CA GLN A 150 -13.72 20.76 78.05
C GLN A 150 -14.04 22.25 78.16
N ALA A 151 -14.92 22.78 77.31
CA ALA A 151 -15.38 24.17 77.42
C ALA A 151 -16.14 24.40 78.72
N LEU A 152 -16.96 23.45 79.16
CA LEU A 152 -17.65 23.50 80.45
C LEU A 152 -16.69 23.31 81.64
N SER A 153 -15.62 22.51 81.50
CA SER A 153 -14.60 22.38 82.56
C SER A 153 -13.75 23.64 82.67
N LEU A 154 -13.34 24.24 81.54
CA LEU A 154 -12.65 25.52 81.51
C LEU A 154 -13.53 26.65 82.04
N TRP A 155 -14.82 26.67 81.68
CA TRP A 155 -15.78 27.63 82.24
C TRP A 155 -15.94 27.45 83.76
N ARG A 156 -16.02 26.20 84.23
CA ARG A 156 -16.05 25.88 85.67
C ARG A 156 -14.74 26.23 86.37
N GLU A 157 -13.58 26.09 85.72
CA GLU A 157 -12.29 26.53 86.26
C GLU A 157 -12.20 28.05 86.31
N THR A 158 -12.70 28.77 85.31
CA THR A 158 -12.76 30.25 85.35
C THR A 158 -13.73 30.79 86.40
N ILE A 159 -14.78 30.04 86.74
CA ILE A 159 -15.71 30.39 87.84
C ILE A 159 -15.16 29.97 89.21
N LYS A 160 -14.35 28.89 89.26
CA LYS A 160 -13.76 28.38 90.50
C LYS A 160 -12.39 28.95 90.82
N GLN A 161 -11.78 29.76 89.96
CA GLN A 161 -10.68 30.62 90.38
C GLN A 161 -11.24 31.60 91.42
N PRO A 162 -10.88 31.48 92.71
CA PRO A 162 -11.19 32.54 93.64
C PRO A 162 -10.49 33.79 93.12
N PHE A 163 -11.22 34.91 93.10
CA PHE A 163 -10.67 36.26 93.01
C PHE A 163 -9.62 36.41 94.13
N VAL A 164 -8.40 35.96 93.88
CA VAL A 164 -7.22 36.14 94.73
C VAL A 164 -6.45 37.28 94.08
N ASP A 165 -6.28 38.33 94.88
CA ASP A 165 -5.42 39.49 94.67
C ASP A 165 -5.91 40.54 93.66
N ALA A 166 -7.08 41.11 93.94
CA ALA A 166 -7.27 42.54 93.75
C ALA A 166 -7.03 43.23 95.09
N HIS A 167 -5.81 43.74 95.30
CA HIS A 167 -5.47 44.65 96.40
C HIS A 167 -6.49 45.80 96.44
N ILE A 168 -7.42 45.74 97.39
CA ILE A 168 -8.13 46.91 97.89
C ILE A 168 -7.19 47.50 98.94
N GLU A 169 -6.43 48.52 98.55
CA GLU A 169 -5.73 49.37 99.51
C GLU A 169 -6.75 49.99 100.47
N GLU A 170 -6.66 49.65 101.75
CA GLU A 170 -7.31 50.38 102.83
C GLU A 170 -6.83 51.85 102.80
N PRO A 171 -7.72 52.87 102.80
CA PRO A 171 -7.27 54.24 102.96
C PRO A 171 -6.81 54.45 104.41
N ARG A 172 -5.48 54.52 104.57
CA ARG A 172 -4.84 54.99 105.79
C ARG A 172 -5.22 56.44 106.09
N GLY A 173 -5.73 56.60 107.31
CA GLY A 173 -5.84 57.79 108.15
C GLY A 173 -5.36 59.14 107.63
N ILE A 174 -6.29 60.09 107.61
CA ILE A 174 -6.01 61.50 107.87
C ILE A 174 -6.69 61.84 109.22
N VAL A 175 -5.87 61.97 110.26
CA VAL A 175 -6.22 62.56 111.55
C VAL A 175 -5.56 63.93 111.63
N ASP A 176 -6.37 64.98 111.64
CA ASP A 176 -6.29 66.24 112.44
C ASP A 176 -7.27 67.24 111.75
N ARG A 177 -8.11 68.05 112.38
CA ARG A 177 -8.29 68.44 113.78
C ARG A 177 -9.59 69.27 113.88
N GLY A 178 -10.43 68.99 114.89
CA GLY A 178 -11.26 70.00 115.57
C GLY A 178 -12.52 70.55 114.87
N ASN A 179 -13.68 69.97 115.19
CA ASN A 179 -14.74 70.67 115.94
C ASN A 179 -15.94 69.75 116.10
N GLY A 180 -16.45 69.67 117.33
CA GLY A 180 -17.55 68.79 117.68
C GLY A 180 -18.85 69.16 116.98
N LYS A 181 -19.52 68.13 116.46
CA LYS A 181 -20.98 67.99 116.39
C LYS A 181 -21.31 66.51 116.31
N VAL A 182 -22.22 66.09 117.18
CA VAL A 182 -22.90 64.81 117.18
C VAL A 182 -23.94 64.90 116.06
N GLU A 183 -23.79 64.11 114.99
CA GLU A 183 -24.81 63.93 113.95
C GLU A 183 -24.96 62.44 113.66
N GLU A 184 -26.06 61.91 114.18
CA GLU A 184 -27.00 60.95 113.60
C GLU A 184 -26.43 59.88 112.65
N GLY A 185 -26.46 58.64 113.12
CA GLY A 185 -26.26 57.47 112.27
C GLY A 185 -27.27 57.46 111.14
N TYR A 186 -26.78 57.23 109.92
CA TYR A 186 -27.60 56.99 108.74
C TYR A 186 -28.62 55.88 109.04
N ASP A 187 -29.90 56.13 108.78
CA ASP A 187 -30.96 55.12 108.83
C ASP A 187 -30.61 53.96 107.88
N ASP A 188 -30.89 52.73 108.29
CA ASP A 188 -30.59 51.50 107.54
C ASP A 188 -31.14 51.52 106.09
N GLU A 189 -32.18 52.33 105.82
CA GLU A 189 -32.74 52.54 104.48
C GLU A 189 -31.80 53.31 103.53
N GLN A 190 -31.03 54.28 104.04
CA GLN A 190 -30.09 55.06 103.21
C GLN A 190 -28.83 54.27 102.87
N ILE A 191 -28.43 53.35 103.75
CA ILE A 191 -27.33 52.40 103.50
C ILE A 191 -27.76 51.40 102.42
N ALA A 192 -29.00 50.89 102.49
CA ALA A 192 -29.54 49.98 101.47
C ALA A 192 -29.67 50.63 100.07
N GLU A 193 -30.04 51.91 99.99
CA GLU A 193 -30.08 52.65 98.72
C GLU A 193 -28.68 52.88 98.12
N LEU A 194 -27.69 53.19 98.96
CA LEU A 194 -26.30 53.34 98.51
C LEU A 194 -25.66 52.01 98.10
N GLU A 195 -25.98 50.92 98.79
CA GLU A 195 -25.58 49.56 98.40
C GLU A 195 -26.21 49.14 97.07
N ALA A 196 -27.50 49.42 96.86
CA ALA A 196 -28.18 49.13 95.59
C ALA A 196 -27.56 49.90 94.40
N VAL A 197 -27.19 51.16 94.59
CA VAL A 197 -26.49 51.96 93.55
C VAL A 197 -25.08 51.44 93.29
N ALA A 198 -24.36 51.01 94.34
CA ALA A 198 -23.04 50.41 94.20
C ALA A 198 -23.08 49.05 93.48
N ASP A 199 -24.11 48.25 93.75
CA ASP A 199 -24.35 46.97 93.08
C ASP A 199 -24.78 47.17 91.62
N GLU A 200 -25.62 48.15 91.31
CA GLU A 200 -25.92 48.50 89.91
C GLU A 200 -24.67 48.96 89.15
N PHE A 201 -23.80 49.74 89.79
CA PHE A 201 -22.55 50.19 89.17
C PHE A 201 -21.57 49.03 88.97
N ARG A 202 -21.45 48.12 89.94
CA ARG A 202 -20.70 46.86 89.81
C ARG A 202 -21.25 45.98 88.70
N ASP A 203 -22.56 45.82 88.60
CA ASP A 203 -23.20 45.02 87.55
C ASP A 203 -22.97 45.60 86.16
N ARG A 204 -23.08 46.93 86.01
CA ARG A 204 -22.80 47.60 84.73
C ARG A 204 -21.33 47.47 84.32
N THR A 205 -20.41 47.64 85.26
CA THR A 205 -18.97 47.50 84.98
C THR A 205 -18.56 46.05 84.73
N LEU A 206 -19.14 45.07 85.44
CA LEU A 206 -18.94 43.64 85.19
C LEU A 206 -19.50 43.23 83.83
N LYS A 207 -20.70 43.69 83.45
CA LYS A 207 -21.27 43.46 82.10
C LYS A 207 -20.39 44.07 81.01
N GLN A 208 -19.88 45.27 81.21
CA GLN A 208 -18.95 45.90 80.25
C GLN A 208 -17.62 45.13 80.15
N LYS A 209 -17.04 44.70 81.28
CA LYS A 209 -15.83 43.88 81.28
C LYS A 209 -16.06 42.53 80.60
N ALA A 210 -17.16 41.84 80.91
CA ALA A 210 -17.55 40.60 80.26
C ALA A 210 -17.75 40.77 78.75
N LEU A 211 -18.41 41.84 78.30
CA LEU A 211 -18.57 42.15 76.88
C LEU A 211 -17.23 42.49 76.21
N SER A 212 -16.34 43.22 76.88
CA SER A 212 -15.01 43.52 76.35
C SER A 212 -14.15 42.26 76.21
N HIS A 213 -14.17 41.39 77.22
CA HIS A 213 -13.49 40.10 77.19
C HIS A 213 -14.07 39.19 76.10
N TRP A 214 -15.39 39.11 75.97
CA TRP A 214 -16.05 38.39 74.88
C TRP A 214 -15.62 38.91 73.52
N ARG A 215 -15.57 40.23 73.31
CA ARG A 215 -15.10 40.82 72.05
C ARG A 215 -13.66 40.43 71.74
N VAL A 216 -12.76 40.49 72.73
CA VAL A 216 -11.35 40.08 72.57
C VAL A 216 -11.27 38.59 72.22
N VAL A 217 -11.93 37.71 72.96
CA VAL A 217 -11.93 36.26 72.69
C VAL A 217 -12.53 35.94 71.31
N THR A 218 -13.61 36.61 70.90
CA THR A 218 -14.16 36.41 69.55
C THR A 218 -13.24 36.92 68.45
N ALA A 219 -12.48 38.00 68.70
CA ALA A 219 -11.50 38.50 67.73
C ALA A 219 -10.30 37.55 67.60
N GLU A 220 -9.81 37.00 68.72
CA GLU A 220 -8.76 35.98 68.72
C GLU A 220 -9.21 34.70 68.00
N TYR A 221 -10.45 34.24 68.24
CA TYR A 221 -11.02 33.09 67.56
C TYR A 221 -11.12 33.34 66.04
N GLN A 222 -11.61 34.50 65.62
CA GLN A 222 -11.66 34.88 64.21
C GLN A 222 -10.26 34.97 63.58
N GLU A 223 -9.24 35.40 64.33
CA GLU A 223 -7.87 35.42 63.83
C GLU A 223 -7.30 34.00 63.66
N GLN A 224 -7.60 33.10 64.59
CA GLN A 224 -7.23 31.68 64.48
C GLN A 224 -7.94 30.98 63.31
N GLU A 225 -9.23 31.26 63.09
CA GLU A 225 -9.97 30.77 61.92
C GLU A 225 -9.34 31.26 60.61
N ARG A 226 -9.00 32.55 60.51
CA ARG A 226 -8.31 33.09 59.32
C ARG A 226 -6.96 32.42 59.07
N LYS A 227 -6.19 32.13 60.13
CA LYS A 227 -4.93 31.38 60.02
C LYS A 227 -5.17 29.95 59.54
N ALA A 228 -6.13 29.24 60.13
CA ALA A 228 -6.51 27.89 59.71
C ALA A 228 -6.96 27.84 58.25
N ASP A 229 -7.80 28.79 57.82
CA ASP A 229 -8.23 28.92 56.43
C ASP A 229 -7.06 29.18 55.48
N SER A 230 -6.10 30.02 55.89
CA SER A 230 -4.89 30.27 55.10
C SER A 230 -4.02 29.01 54.93
N PHE A 231 -3.93 28.18 55.96
CA PHE A 231 -3.22 26.89 55.90
C PHE A 231 -3.95 25.88 55.02
N ARG A 232 -5.28 25.77 55.14
CA ARG A 232 -6.11 24.91 54.26
C ARG A 232 -5.95 25.31 52.80
N ARG A 233 -6.10 26.60 52.48
CA ARG A 233 -5.91 27.11 51.12
C ARG A 233 -4.52 26.80 50.57
N LYS A 234 -3.45 27.00 51.36
CA LYS A 234 -2.09 26.63 50.94
C LYS A 234 -1.97 25.14 50.61
N LYS A 235 -2.45 24.28 51.51
CA LYS A 235 -2.44 22.82 51.32
C LYS A 235 -3.27 22.39 50.10
N ASP A 236 -4.44 23.00 49.90
CA ASP A 236 -5.28 22.75 48.74
C ASP A 236 -4.58 23.18 47.45
N THR A 237 -3.92 24.35 47.44
CA THR A 237 -3.12 24.78 46.28
C THR A 237 -1.94 23.86 46.00
N GLU A 238 -1.23 23.38 47.02
CA GLU A 238 -0.13 22.41 46.86
C GLU A 238 -0.64 21.08 46.29
N ASN A 239 -1.76 20.58 46.81
CA ASN A 239 -2.39 19.35 46.32
C ASN A 239 -2.87 19.49 44.87
N VAL A 240 -3.49 20.63 44.52
CA VAL A 240 -3.90 20.91 43.15
C VAL A 240 -2.66 20.96 42.25
N LEU A 241 -1.64 21.74 42.60
CA LEU A 241 -0.40 21.81 41.81
C LEU A 241 0.25 20.43 41.64
N GLY A 242 0.28 19.60 42.69
CA GLY A 242 0.75 18.22 42.62
C GLY A 242 -0.03 17.38 41.60
N LYS A 243 -1.37 17.46 41.61
CA LYS A 243 -2.24 16.77 40.64
C LYS A 243 -2.04 17.28 39.21
N TRP A 244 -1.86 18.58 39.02
CA TRP A 244 -1.61 19.16 37.70
C TRP A 244 -0.25 18.71 37.13
N VAL A 245 0.80 18.68 37.95
CA VAL A 245 2.13 18.19 37.54
C VAL A 245 2.07 16.70 37.18
N LEU A 246 1.32 15.89 37.92
CA LEU A 246 1.12 14.47 37.59
C LEU A 246 0.37 14.31 36.26
N ALA A 247 -0.72 15.06 36.05
CA ALA A 247 -1.48 15.04 34.81
C ALA A 247 -0.61 15.45 33.60
N GLU A 248 0.24 16.47 33.75
CA GLU A 248 1.16 16.90 32.68
C GLU A 248 2.21 15.81 32.38
N ARG A 249 2.76 15.16 33.40
CA ARG A 249 3.68 14.02 33.24
C ARG A 249 3.01 12.85 32.53
N GLU A 250 1.76 12.53 32.86
CA GLU A 250 0.99 11.47 32.20
C GLU A 250 0.80 11.76 30.71
N VAL A 251 0.46 13.00 30.34
CA VAL A 251 0.34 13.41 28.93
C VAL A 251 1.65 13.17 28.18
N VAL A 252 2.78 13.58 28.76
CA VAL A 252 4.10 13.35 28.14
C VAL A 252 4.42 11.86 28.04
N LEU A 253 4.13 11.06 29.07
CA LEU A 253 4.33 9.61 29.04
C LEU A 253 3.47 8.94 27.97
N VAL A 254 2.21 9.35 27.82
CA VAL A 254 1.33 8.85 26.75
C VAL A 254 1.89 9.20 25.38
N GLN A 255 2.37 10.42 25.17
CA GLN A 255 3.01 10.83 23.92
C GLN A 255 4.25 9.99 23.61
N VAL A 256 5.13 9.76 24.59
CA VAL A 256 6.32 8.90 24.43
C VAL A 256 5.93 7.46 24.13
N ARG A 257 4.93 6.90 24.82
CA ARG A 257 4.41 5.54 24.54
C ARG A 257 3.85 5.45 23.13
N MET A 258 3.06 6.43 22.69
CA MET A 258 2.52 6.47 21.32
C MET A 258 3.63 6.61 20.27
N ALA A 259 4.62 7.46 20.51
CA ALA A 259 5.77 7.61 19.60
C ALA A 259 6.58 6.30 19.50
N ASN A 260 6.81 5.62 20.62
CA ASN A 260 7.51 4.34 20.65
C ASN A 260 6.71 3.22 19.97
N ALA A 261 5.39 3.17 20.19
CA ALA A 261 4.50 2.25 19.49
C ALA A 261 4.51 2.52 17.96
N GLY A 262 4.48 3.79 17.56
CA GLY A 262 4.61 4.22 16.17
C GLY A 262 5.93 3.80 15.53
N LYS A 263 7.05 3.97 16.23
CA LYS A 263 8.37 3.48 15.78
C LYS A 263 8.39 1.96 15.60
N LYS A 264 7.90 1.20 16.58
CA LYS A 264 7.80 -0.28 16.49
C LYS A 264 6.94 -0.74 15.31
N ALA A 265 5.80 -0.07 15.08
CA ALA A 265 4.92 -0.35 13.96
C ALA A 265 5.61 -0.06 12.61
N LEU A 266 6.29 1.09 12.49
CA LEU A 266 7.07 1.45 11.30
C LEU A 266 8.21 0.46 11.03
N ASP A 267 8.92 0.01 12.07
CA ASP A 267 9.99 -0.97 11.92
C ASP A 267 9.48 -2.35 11.54
N SER A 268 8.31 -2.75 12.06
CA SER A 268 7.62 -3.97 11.63
C SER A 268 7.21 -3.88 10.17
N TRP A 269 6.59 -2.77 9.76
CA TRP A 269 6.18 -2.52 8.38
C TRP A 269 7.39 -2.49 7.43
N ARG A 270 8.51 -1.88 7.83
CA ARG A 270 9.78 -1.90 7.08
C ARG A 270 10.36 -3.30 6.94
N ARG A 271 10.21 -4.17 7.94
CA ARG A 271 10.62 -5.58 7.86
C ARG A 271 9.73 -6.35 6.88
N GLN A 272 8.41 -6.21 6.99
CA GLN A 272 7.45 -6.87 6.10
C GLN A 272 7.61 -6.43 4.64
N THR A 273 7.82 -5.14 4.39
CA THR A 273 8.05 -4.63 3.03
C THR A 273 9.36 -5.14 2.42
N ARG A 274 10.43 -5.29 3.20
CA ARG A 274 11.67 -5.92 2.73
C ARG A 274 11.49 -7.41 2.42
N GLU A 275 10.73 -8.11 3.24
CA GLU A 275 10.40 -9.52 3.01
C GLU A 275 9.59 -9.70 1.73
N LEU A 276 8.56 -8.87 1.51
CA LEU A 276 7.79 -8.85 0.26
C LEU A 276 8.68 -8.55 -0.94
N GLN A 277 9.56 -7.55 -0.86
CA GLN A 277 10.51 -7.26 -1.94
C GLN A 277 11.48 -8.42 -2.23
N GLN A 278 11.86 -9.18 -1.21
CA GLN A 278 12.67 -10.40 -1.40
C GLN A 278 11.86 -11.49 -2.08
N GLN A 279 10.60 -11.69 -1.68
CA GLN A 279 9.69 -12.66 -2.32
C GLN A 279 9.40 -12.29 -3.78
N GLU A 280 9.18 -11.01 -4.10
CA GLU A 280 9.01 -10.50 -5.46
C GLU A 280 10.24 -10.80 -6.31
N ARG A 281 11.46 -10.49 -5.82
CA ARG A 281 12.69 -10.82 -6.54
C ARG A 281 12.84 -12.32 -6.79
N MET A 282 12.47 -13.15 -5.83
CA MET A 282 12.50 -14.61 -5.99
C MET A 282 11.45 -15.09 -7.01
N ALA A 283 10.27 -14.47 -7.03
CA ALA A 283 9.22 -14.74 -7.99
C ALA A 283 9.64 -14.32 -9.41
N ASP A 284 10.30 -13.18 -9.58
CA ASP A 284 10.82 -12.71 -10.86
C ASP A 284 11.88 -13.69 -11.40
N VAL A 285 12.84 -14.10 -10.56
CA VAL A 285 13.87 -15.09 -10.95
C VAL A 285 13.22 -16.43 -11.32
N ALA A 286 12.20 -16.86 -10.57
CA ALA A 286 11.46 -18.08 -10.90
C ALA A 286 10.72 -17.93 -12.24
N ALA A 287 10.07 -16.79 -12.48
CA ALA A 287 9.37 -16.51 -13.73
C ALA A 287 10.33 -16.51 -14.93
N GLU A 288 11.49 -15.87 -14.80
CA GLU A 288 12.55 -15.90 -15.82
C GLU A 288 13.04 -17.33 -16.09
N TYR A 289 13.25 -18.13 -15.04
CA TYR A 289 13.64 -19.54 -15.18
C TYR A 289 12.56 -20.36 -15.90
N PHE A 290 11.29 -20.23 -15.53
CA PHE A 290 10.19 -20.96 -16.18
C PHE A 290 9.97 -20.51 -17.62
N ALA A 291 10.06 -19.20 -17.90
CA ALA A 291 10.01 -18.66 -19.25
C ALA A 291 11.16 -19.21 -20.10
N GLY A 292 12.39 -19.19 -19.59
CA GLY A 292 13.55 -19.78 -20.24
C GLY A 292 13.37 -21.27 -20.53
N LYS A 293 12.93 -22.05 -19.54
CA LYS A 293 12.65 -23.49 -19.68
C LYS A 293 11.59 -23.76 -20.75
N HIS A 294 10.51 -22.99 -20.78
CA HIS A 294 9.45 -23.11 -21.79
C HIS A 294 9.98 -22.80 -23.19
N VAL A 295 10.76 -21.73 -23.36
CA VAL A 295 11.39 -21.37 -24.64
C VAL A 295 12.32 -22.50 -25.12
N PHE A 296 13.16 -23.07 -24.25
CA PHE A 296 14.01 -24.20 -24.59
C PHE A 296 13.19 -25.45 -24.98
N HIS A 297 12.07 -25.71 -24.31
CA HIS A 297 11.18 -26.82 -24.65
C HIS A 297 10.61 -26.65 -26.07
N VAL A 298 10.05 -25.48 -26.37
CA VAL A 298 9.49 -25.15 -27.69
C VAL A 298 10.57 -25.21 -28.77
N MET A 299 11.78 -24.72 -28.50
CA MET A 299 12.90 -24.83 -29.44
C MET A 299 13.30 -26.30 -29.68
N ARG A 300 13.31 -27.12 -28.62
CA ARG A 300 13.61 -28.55 -28.72
C ARG A 300 12.54 -29.29 -29.52
N GLU A 301 11.26 -29.04 -29.27
CA GLU A 301 10.15 -29.61 -30.05
C GLU A 301 10.25 -29.22 -31.52
N LYS A 302 10.44 -27.92 -31.83
CA LYS A 302 10.65 -27.48 -33.22
C LYS A 302 11.89 -28.09 -33.88
N ALA A 303 12.96 -28.34 -33.11
CA ALA A 303 14.14 -29.01 -33.64
C ALA A 303 13.86 -30.48 -33.96
N LEU A 304 13.08 -31.18 -33.13
CA LEU A 304 12.64 -32.54 -33.38
C LEU A 304 11.69 -32.60 -34.59
N GLU A 305 10.71 -31.71 -34.68
CA GLU A 305 9.81 -31.60 -35.83
C GLU A 305 10.58 -31.38 -37.15
N ARG A 306 11.61 -30.53 -37.15
CA ARG A 306 12.46 -30.33 -38.33
C ARG A 306 13.26 -31.57 -38.70
N LEU A 307 13.74 -32.34 -37.72
CA LEU A 307 14.43 -33.60 -37.97
C LEU A 307 13.47 -34.67 -38.52
N GLU A 308 12.25 -34.74 -37.98
CA GLU A 308 11.19 -35.61 -38.50
C GLU A 308 10.82 -35.25 -39.95
N GLN A 309 10.64 -33.96 -40.24
CA GLN A 309 10.41 -33.48 -41.61
C GLN A 309 11.57 -33.85 -42.55
N GLN A 310 12.82 -33.73 -42.12
CA GLN A 310 13.97 -34.15 -42.92
C GLN A 310 13.98 -35.66 -43.18
N CYS A 311 13.66 -36.48 -42.17
CA CYS A 311 13.53 -37.93 -42.33
C CYS A 311 12.41 -38.30 -43.31
N GLU A 312 11.24 -37.67 -43.19
CA GLU A 312 10.11 -37.86 -44.11
C GLU A 312 10.46 -37.44 -45.54
N GLU A 313 11.15 -36.32 -45.72
CA GLU A 313 11.64 -35.87 -47.02
C GLU A 313 12.65 -36.86 -47.61
N GLU A 314 13.56 -37.41 -46.81
CA GLU A 314 14.49 -38.45 -47.25
C GLU A 314 13.75 -39.73 -47.68
N GLU A 315 12.76 -40.18 -46.91
CA GLU A 315 11.95 -41.35 -47.24
C GLU A 315 11.12 -41.12 -48.51
N PHE A 316 10.51 -39.95 -48.65
CA PHE A 316 9.81 -39.54 -49.85
C PHE A 316 10.75 -39.50 -51.07
N ASN A 317 11.95 -38.95 -50.91
CA ASN A 317 12.94 -38.92 -51.98
C ASN A 317 13.42 -40.33 -52.37
N ARG A 318 13.64 -41.24 -51.40
CA ARG A 318 14.00 -42.64 -51.64
C ARG A 318 12.88 -43.39 -52.37
N THR A 319 11.63 -43.24 -51.95
CA THR A 319 10.47 -43.87 -52.61
C THR A 319 10.26 -43.32 -54.02
N ARG A 320 10.38 -42.00 -54.21
CA ARG A 320 10.37 -41.36 -55.52
C ARG A 320 11.48 -41.88 -56.43
N GLN A 321 12.72 -42.01 -55.92
CA GLN A 321 13.84 -42.58 -56.69
C GLN A 321 13.56 -44.02 -57.10
N ARG A 322 13.05 -44.87 -56.19
CA ARG A 322 12.65 -46.26 -56.51
C ARG A 322 11.56 -46.31 -57.57
N TYR A 323 10.52 -45.49 -57.42
CA TYR A 323 9.43 -45.40 -58.40
C TYR A 323 9.93 -44.96 -59.78
N LEU A 324 10.77 -43.92 -59.83
CA LEU A 324 11.35 -43.45 -61.09
C LEU A 324 12.25 -44.52 -61.71
N ALA A 325 13.12 -45.17 -60.93
CA ALA A 325 13.96 -46.27 -61.39
C ALA A 325 13.10 -47.38 -61.97
N GLN A 326 12.08 -47.85 -61.26
CA GLN A 326 11.17 -48.90 -61.72
C GLN A 326 10.39 -48.51 -62.98
N LYS A 327 9.88 -47.27 -63.04
CA LYS A 327 9.16 -46.74 -64.21
C LYS A 327 10.05 -46.67 -65.44
N TYR A 328 11.27 -46.18 -65.29
CA TYR A 328 12.18 -46.07 -66.43
C TYR A 328 12.81 -47.40 -66.82
N THR A 329 13.05 -48.31 -65.88
CA THR A 329 13.49 -49.68 -66.20
C THR A 329 12.38 -50.46 -66.89
N SER A 330 11.12 -50.35 -66.48
CA SER A 330 10.00 -51.00 -67.18
C SER A 330 9.82 -50.43 -68.59
N ILE A 331 9.86 -49.10 -68.77
CA ILE A 331 9.83 -48.48 -70.09
C ILE A 331 11.04 -48.90 -70.94
N TRP A 332 12.22 -49.04 -70.34
CA TRP A 332 13.42 -49.47 -71.05
C TRP A 332 13.32 -50.95 -71.46
N LEU A 333 12.90 -51.83 -70.55
CA LEU A 333 12.65 -53.24 -70.83
C LEU A 333 11.56 -53.42 -71.89
N ASP A 334 10.44 -52.71 -71.78
CA ASP A 334 9.39 -52.69 -72.80
C ASP A 334 9.94 -52.22 -74.15
N ARG A 335 10.80 -51.20 -74.18
CA ARG A 335 11.42 -50.73 -75.42
C ARG A 335 12.47 -51.70 -75.97
N VAL A 336 13.21 -52.40 -75.11
CA VAL A 336 14.19 -53.42 -75.50
C VAL A 336 13.47 -54.66 -76.03
N GLU A 337 12.43 -55.12 -75.35
CA GLU A 337 11.58 -56.23 -75.78
C GLU A 337 10.80 -55.86 -77.06
N GLN A 338 10.28 -54.63 -77.15
CA GLN A 338 9.71 -54.10 -78.38
C GLN A 338 10.76 -53.97 -79.47
N ARG A 339 12.03 -53.63 -79.19
CA ARG A 339 13.11 -53.62 -80.20
C ARG A 339 13.50 -55.03 -80.64
N ALA A 340 13.52 -56.00 -79.74
CA ALA A 340 13.78 -57.40 -80.05
C ALA A 340 12.64 -57.98 -80.91
N LYS A 341 11.39 -57.73 -80.53
CA LYS A 341 10.19 -58.07 -81.33
C LYS A 341 10.14 -57.28 -82.64
N GLN A 342 10.50 -56.00 -82.65
CA GLN A 342 10.55 -55.18 -83.86
C GLN A 342 11.72 -55.55 -84.79
N GLY A 343 12.83 -56.13 -84.31
CA GLY A 343 13.89 -56.65 -85.18
C GLY A 343 13.37 -57.68 -86.19
N GLN A 344 12.33 -58.43 -85.82
CA GLN A 344 11.68 -59.44 -86.67
C GLN A 344 10.54 -58.88 -87.53
N TYR A 345 9.85 -57.82 -87.08
CA TYR A 345 8.74 -57.18 -87.83
C TYR A 345 9.13 -55.91 -88.63
N GLN A 346 10.36 -55.39 -88.47
CA GLN A 346 10.87 -54.20 -89.18
C GLN A 346 11.33 -54.45 -90.62
N SER A 347 11.42 -55.69 -91.08
CA SER A 347 11.64 -55.96 -92.52
C SER A 347 10.33 -55.79 -93.32
N ALA A 348 9.17 -56.10 -92.74
CA ALA A 348 7.88 -56.11 -93.44
C ALA A 348 7.03 -54.83 -93.25
N TYR A 349 7.17 -54.10 -92.14
CA TYR A 349 6.26 -52.97 -91.81
C TYR A 349 6.87 -51.56 -92.03
N LYS A 350 8.05 -51.45 -92.66
CA LYS A 350 8.70 -50.15 -92.96
C LYS A 350 8.00 -49.36 -94.07
N THR A 351 7.14 -49.99 -94.87
CA THR A 351 6.53 -49.37 -96.06
C THR A 351 5.16 -48.70 -95.81
N MET A 352 4.40 -49.10 -94.77
CA MET A 352 3.03 -48.59 -94.56
C MET A 352 2.83 -47.58 -93.41
N ARG A 353 3.70 -47.54 -92.39
CA ARG A 353 3.37 -46.87 -91.09
C ARG A 353 3.78 -45.40 -90.94
N ARG A 354 4.44 -44.77 -91.92
CA ARG A 354 4.89 -43.36 -91.78
C ARG A 354 3.77 -42.32 -91.95
N LYS A 355 2.62 -42.68 -92.54
CA LYS A 355 1.52 -41.72 -92.81
C LYS A 355 0.41 -41.69 -91.74
N VAL A 356 0.12 -42.80 -91.04
CA VAL A 356 -1.03 -42.87 -90.10
C VAL A 356 -0.68 -42.41 -88.67
N LYS A 357 0.57 -42.60 -88.22
CA LYS A 357 1.00 -42.26 -86.85
C LYS A 357 1.04 -40.76 -86.54
N MET A 358 1.16 -39.90 -87.55
CA MET A 358 1.31 -38.46 -87.34
C MET A 358 -0.02 -37.75 -87.01
N ASN A 359 -1.16 -38.31 -87.47
CA ASN A 359 -2.47 -37.72 -87.23
C ASN A 359 -3.07 -38.20 -85.89
N LEU A 360 -2.89 -39.48 -85.54
CA LEU A 360 -3.33 -40.02 -84.25
C LEU A 360 -2.59 -39.37 -83.06
N ALA A 361 -1.30 -39.04 -83.22
CA ALA A 361 -0.52 -38.33 -82.21
C ALA A 361 -0.95 -36.86 -82.04
N ARG A 362 -1.42 -36.21 -83.12
CA ARG A 362 -1.95 -34.83 -83.04
C ARG A 362 -3.31 -34.78 -82.34
N ASP A 363 -4.19 -35.75 -82.59
CA ASP A 363 -5.52 -35.77 -81.96
C ASP A 363 -5.46 -36.14 -80.47
N ALA A 364 -4.57 -37.07 -80.08
CA ALA A 364 -4.32 -37.41 -78.67
C ALA A 364 -3.67 -36.25 -77.90
N LEU A 365 -2.75 -35.50 -78.52
CA LEU A 365 -2.14 -34.32 -77.90
C LEU A 365 -3.15 -33.17 -77.74
N ARG A 366 -4.08 -32.99 -78.67
CA ARG A 366 -5.15 -31.98 -78.55
C ARG A 366 -6.14 -32.31 -77.45
N THR A 367 -6.58 -33.57 -77.35
CA THR A 367 -7.49 -34.01 -76.28
C THR A 367 -6.84 -33.99 -74.90
N TRP A 368 -5.56 -34.38 -74.80
CA TRP A 368 -4.82 -34.26 -73.55
C TRP A 368 -4.60 -32.80 -73.14
N HIS A 369 -4.27 -31.91 -74.08
CA HIS A 369 -4.09 -30.50 -73.79
C HIS A 369 -5.41 -29.80 -73.42
N SER A 370 -6.55 -30.18 -74.00
CA SER A 370 -7.85 -29.63 -73.60
C SER A 370 -8.26 -30.13 -72.20
N GLN A 371 -8.09 -31.41 -71.91
CA GLN A 371 -8.42 -32.00 -70.60
C GLN A 371 -7.52 -31.45 -69.48
N THR A 372 -6.21 -31.32 -69.72
CA THR A 372 -5.27 -30.77 -68.71
C THR A 372 -5.47 -29.29 -68.44
N MET A 373 -5.95 -28.51 -69.42
CA MET A 373 -6.31 -27.11 -69.21
C MET A 373 -7.62 -26.97 -68.45
N GLU A 374 -8.63 -27.79 -68.73
CA GLU A 374 -9.88 -27.82 -67.96
C GLU A 374 -9.66 -28.30 -66.51
N GLU A 375 -8.81 -29.30 -66.30
CA GLU A 375 -8.46 -29.76 -64.95
C GLU A 375 -7.65 -28.73 -64.17
N LYS A 376 -6.74 -27.98 -64.82
CA LYS A 376 -6.04 -26.87 -64.17
C LYS A 376 -6.99 -25.76 -63.72
N VAL A 377 -8.01 -25.44 -64.52
CA VAL A 377 -9.01 -24.44 -64.13
C VAL A 377 -9.85 -24.95 -62.95
N LYS A 378 -10.29 -26.22 -62.99
CA LYS A 378 -11.05 -26.84 -61.88
C LYS A 378 -10.22 -26.97 -60.60
N LEU A 379 -8.92 -27.29 -60.69
CA LEU A 379 -8.02 -27.33 -59.55
C LEU A 379 -7.81 -25.93 -58.96
N GLY A 380 -7.67 -24.89 -59.79
CA GLY A 380 -7.60 -23.52 -59.31
C GLY A 380 -8.87 -23.05 -58.61
N GLU A 381 -10.05 -23.44 -59.09
CA GLU A 381 -11.33 -23.15 -58.42
C GLU A 381 -11.45 -23.90 -57.07
N LEU A 382 -11.03 -25.17 -57.02
CA LEU A 382 -11.04 -25.96 -55.78
C LEU A 382 -10.03 -25.46 -54.74
N GLU A 383 -8.83 -25.04 -55.17
CA GLU A 383 -7.85 -24.38 -54.30
C GLU A 383 -8.42 -23.09 -53.73
N ARG A 384 -9.08 -22.28 -54.56
CA ARG A 384 -9.70 -21.02 -54.10
C ARG A 384 -10.82 -21.27 -53.09
N ILE A 385 -11.66 -22.29 -53.30
CA ILE A 385 -12.72 -22.69 -52.35
C ILE A 385 -12.10 -23.23 -51.06
N ALA A 386 -11.02 -24.00 -51.13
CA ALA A 386 -10.31 -24.52 -49.96
C ALA A 386 -9.69 -23.38 -49.13
N ASP A 387 -9.11 -22.37 -49.78
CA ASP A 387 -8.55 -21.19 -49.12
C ASP A 387 -9.65 -20.32 -48.50
N GLU A 388 -10.77 -20.12 -49.19
CA GLU A 388 -11.95 -19.43 -48.64
C GLU A 388 -12.50 -20.18 -47.41
N PHE A 389 -12.48 -21.51 -47.40
CA PHE A 389 -12.92 -22.32 -46.26
C PHE A 389 -11.94 -22.25 -45.08
N ARG A 390 -10.62 -22.28 -45.34
CA ARG A 390 -9.59 -22.09 -44.31
C ARG A 390 -9.71 -20.72 -43.65
N GLN A 391 -9.84 -19.66 -44.43
CA GLN A 391 -10.01 -18.30 -43.91
C GLN A 391 -11.28 -18.15 -43.05
N ARG A 392 -12.39 -18.80 -43.42
CA ARG A 392 -13.60 -18.82 -42.58
C ARG A 392 -13.34 -19.54 -41.26
N LYS A 393 -12.70 -20.71 -41.29
CA LYS A 393 -12.35 -21.46 -40.09
C LYS A 393 -11.39 -20.70 -39.17
N ASP A 394 -10.41 -20.00 -39.74
CA ASP A 394 -9.44 -19.21 -38.97
C ASP A 394 -10.13 -18.00 -38.30
N ARG A 395 -11.09 -17.36 -38.99
CA ARG A 395 -11.91 -16.29 -38.39
C ARG A 395 -12.80 -16.80 -37.27
N GLU A 396 -13.45 -17.95 -37.44
CA GLU A 396 -14.25 -18.57 -36.38
C GLU A 396 -13.40 -19.03 -35.19
N ALA A 397 -12.20 -19.55 -35.44
CA ALA A 397 -11.25 -19.92 -34.39
C ALA A 397 -10.78 -18.68 -33.62
N ALA A 398 -10.42 -17.61 -34.32
CA ALA A 398 -10.06 -16.33 -33.71
C ALA A 398 -11.23 -15.74 -32.88
N GLN A 399 -12.47 -15.82 -33.37
CA GLN A 399 -13.66 -15.40 -32.62
C GLN A 399 -13.87 -16.25 -31.36
N ARG A 400 -13.70 -17.57 -31.44
CA ARG A 400 -13.78 -18.46 -30.27
C ARG A 400 -12.70 -18.15 -29.23
N VAL A 401 -11.47 -17.90 -29.67
CA VAL A 401 -10.37 -17.51 -28.79
C VAL A 401 -10.65 -16.15 -28.15
N ALA A 402 -11.14 -15.18 -28.91
CA ALA A 402 -11.51 -13.86 -28.40
C ALA A 402 -12.66 -13.94 -27.38
N LEU A 403 -13.71 -14.72 -27.67
CA LEU A 403 -14.81 -14.96 -26.73
C LEU A 403 -14.34 -15.67 -25.46
N GLY A 404 -13.47 -16.68 -25.59
CA GLY A 404 -12.85 -17.34 -24.46
C GLY A 404 -12.01 -16.38 -23.60
N ALA A 405 -11.20 -15.53 -24.23
CA ALA A 405 -10.40 -14.52 -23.54
C ALA A 405 -11.31 -13.51 -22.79
N ILE A 406 -12.36 -12.99 -23.45
CA ILE A 406 -13.32 -12.08 -22.82
C ILE A 406 -14.00 -12.76 -21.62
N GLN A 407 -14.40 -14.02 -21.75
CA GLN A 407 -15.00 -14.77 -20.66
C GLN A 407 -14.03 -14.95 -19.49
N THR A 408 -12.78 -15.33 -19.76
CA THR A 408 -11.77 -15.48 -18.70
C THR A 408 -11.44 -14.15 -18.01
N MET A 409 -11.37 -13.05 -18.77
CA MET A 409 -11.17 -11.71 -18.20
C MET A 409 -12.36 -11.28 -17.33
N TYR A 410 -13.59 -11.60 -17.76
CA TYR A 410 -14.78 -11.33 -16.98
C TYR A 410 -14.80 -12.15 -15.69
N GLU A 411 -14.50 -13.46 -15.76
CA GLU A 411 -14.41 -14.34 -14.60
C GLU A 411 -13.33 -13.87 -13.63
N GLN A 412 -12.14 -13.53 -14.10
CA GLN A 412 -11.05 -12.96 -13.29
C GLN A 412 -11.45 -11.62 -12.65
N GLY A 413 -12.15 -10.75 -13.39
CA GLY A 413 -12.66 -9.48 -12.85
C GLY A 413 -13.71 -9.70 -11.75
N MET A 414 -14.61 -10.68 -11.93
CA MET A 414 -15.61 -11.05 -10.94
C MET A 414 -14.97 -11.67 -9.69
N ASP A 415 -13.96 -12.50 -9.86
CA ASP A 415 -13.21 -13.08 -8.73
C ASP A 415 -12.40 -12.02 -7.98
N GLY A 416 -11.83 -11.04 -8.68
CA GLY A 416 -11.21 -9.86 -8.07
C GLY A 416 -12.20 -9.08 -7.19
N LYS A 417 -13.39 -8.75 -7.73
CA LYS A 417 -14.45 -8.08 -6.96
C LYS A 417 -14.91 -8.88 -5.74
N ARG A 418 -15.01 -10.21 -5.87
CA ARG A 418 -15.37 -11.09 -4.73
C ARG A 418 -14.28 -11.08 -3.66
N LEU A 419 -13.01 -11.11 -4.05
CA LEU A 419 -11.88 -11.05 -3.12
C LEU A 419 -11.81 -9.69 -2.40
N GLU A 420 -12.07 -8.59 -3.10
CA GLU A 420 -12.21 -7.26 -2.49
C GLU A 420 -13.34 -7.24 -1.45
N GLN A 421 -14.53 -7.73 -1.80
CA GLN A 421 -15.64 -7.86 -0.85
C GLN A 421 -15.28 -8.73 0.36
N HIS A 422 -14.53 -9.83 0.16
CA HIS A 422 -14.04 -10.66 1.26
C HIS A 422 -13.01 -9.93 2.13
N ALA A 423 -12.10 -9.17 1.54
CA ALA A 423 -11.11 -8.36 2.25
C ALA A 423 -11.77 -7.25 3.07
N ASP A 424 -12.76 -6.55 2.50
CA ASP A 424 -13.54 -5.53 3.19
C ASP A 424 -14.35 -6.13 4.34
N ASN A 425 -15.02 -7.26 4.10
CA ASN A 425 -15.76 -7.96 5.15
C ASN A 425 -14.82 -8.45 6.27
N HIS A 426 -13.62 -8.93 5.92
CA HIS A 426 -12.62 -9.33 6.89
C HIS A 426 -12.10 -8.12 7.68
N TYR A 427 -11.80 -7.01 7.01
CA TYR A 427 -11.39 -5.75 7.64
C TYR A 427 -12.46 -5.22 8.59
N LEU A 428 -13.72 -5.18 8.16
CA LEU A 428 -14.86 -4.77 8.98
C LEU A 428 -15.04 -5.69 10.19
N ARG A 429 -14.93 -7.01 10.02
CA ARG A 429 -15.00 -7.98 11.13
C ARG A 429 -13.85 -7.79 12.12
N THR A 430 -12.65 -7.51 11.61
CA THR A 430 -11.45 -7.24 12.42
C THR A 430 -11.60 -5.94 13.20
N LEU A 431 -12.10 -4.86 12.56
CA LEU A 431 -12.42 -3.60 13.23
C LEU A 431 -13.49 -3.79 14.31
N THR A 432 -14.55 -4.54 13.99
CA THR A 432 -15.66 -4.82 14.92
C THR A 432 -15.16 -5.57 16.16
N ASN A 433 -14.28 -6.56 15.97
CA ASN A 433 -13.70 -7.34 17.06
C ASN A 433 -12.68 -6.53 17.87
N ARG A 434 -11.91 -5.64 17.22
CA ARG A 434 -10.80 -4.92 17.84
C ARG A 434 -11.25 -3.70 18.64
N PHE A 435 -12.34 -3.04 18.23
CA PHE A 435 -12.80 -1.83 18.89
C PHE A 435 -13.86 -2.06 19.95
N GLY A 436 -14.48 -3.25 20.05
CA GLY A 436 -15.49 -3.53 21.08
C GLY A 436 -16.64 -2.50 21.13
N LEU A 437 -16.84 -1.73 20.05
CA LEU A 437 -17.73 -0.58 19.97
C LEU A 437 -19.16 -1.06 19.83
N TRP A 438 -19.73 -1.50 20.95
CA TRP A 438 -21.13 -1.84 21.08
C TRP A 438 -21.77 -0.89 22.07
N ASP A 439 -22.03 0.33 21.62
CA ASP A 439 -23.13 1.12 22.14
C ASP A 439 -24.00 1.58 20.96
N SER A 440 -25.26 1.12 20.98
CA SER A 440 -26.16 0.96 19.83
C SER A 440 -26.60 2.24 19.11
N LYS A 441 -26.25 3.43 19.62
CA LYS A 441 -26.78 4.71 19.13
C LYS A 441 -26.14 5.22 17.84
N TRP A 442 -24.89 4.84 17.55
CA TRP A 442 -24.19 5.29 16.34
C TRP A 442 -24.28 4.30 15.17
N ARG A 443 -24.67 3.05 15.46
CA ARG A 443 -24.74 1.97 14.48
C ARG A 443 -25.86 2.18 13.46
N THR A 444 -27.05 2.55 13.91
CA THR A 444 -28.21 2.76 13.03
C THR A 444 -27.95 3.87 12.01
N PRO A 445 -27.52 5.09 12.40
CA PRO A 445 -27.18 6.13 11.43
C PRO A 445 -26.06 5.74 10.47
N ALA A 446 -25.00 5.09 10.97
CA ALA A 446 -23.89 4.66 10.11
C ALA A 446 -24.29 3.56 9.11
N MET A 447 -25.20 2.67 9.49
CA MET A 447 -25.78 1.67 8.59
C MET A 447 -26.67 2.34 7.54
N ASP A 448 -27.48 3.32 7.92
CA ASP A 448 -28.31 4.09 6.97
C ASP A 448 -27.44 4.85 5.96
N TYR A 449 -26.37 5.51 6.40
CA TYR A 449 -25.42 6.17 5.49
C TYR A 449 -24.74 5.18 4.55
N LYS A 450 -24.37 4.00 5.04
CA LYS A 450 -23.79 2.95 4.21
C LYS A 450 -24.79 2.37 3.22
N GLU A 451 -26.06 2.24 3.60
CA GLU A 451 -27.13 1.84 2.69
C GLU A 451 -27.35 2.90 1.60
N HIS A 452 -27.32 4.19 1.95
CA HIS A 452 -27.36 5.29 0.99
C HIS A 452 -26.14 5.30 0.05
N GLU A 453 -24.95 5.03 0.56
CA GLU A 453 -23.74 4.89 -0.27
C GLU A 453 -23.85 3.67 -1.20
N SER A 454 -24.28 2.53 -0.69
CA SER A 454 -24.45 1.31 -1.50
C SER A 454 -25.53 1.47 -2.58
N THR A 455 -26.57 2.25 -2.32
CA THR A 455 -27.60 2.55 -3.31
C THR A 455 -27.07 3.55 -4.34
N ALA A 456 -26.34 4.58 -3.93
CA ALA A 456 -25.68 5.51 -4.84
C ALA A 456 -24.66 4.80 -5.77
N ASP A 457 -23.89 3.85 -5.25
CA ASP A 457 -22.95 3.08 -6.05
C ASP A 457 -23.65 2.13 -7.02
N LYS A 458 -24.77 1.49 -6.62
CA LYS A 458 -25.61 0.73 -7.57
C LYS A 458 -26.15 1.61 -8.69
N TYR A 459 -26.53 2.86 -8.41
CA TYR A 459 -26.94 3.82 -9.45
C TYR A 459 -25.79 4.21 -10.37
N ARG A 460 -24.58 4.38 -9.84
CA ARG A 460 -23.37 4.62 -10.66
C ARG A 460 -23.05 3.42 -11.55
N GLU A 461 -23.07 2.21 -11.00
CA GLU A 461 -22.86 0.98 -11.77
C GLU A 461 -23.89 0.82 -12.89
N LEU A 462 -25.18 1.08 -12.63
CA LEU A 462 -26.22 1.06 -13.66
C LEU A 462 -25.95 2.10 -14.76
N LYS A 463 -25.52 3.30 -14.40
CA LYS A 463 -25.19 4.37 -15.36
C LYS A 463 -23.95 4.03 -16.19
N ASP A 464 -22.95 3.42 -15.59
CA ASP A 464 -21.74 2.96 -16.27
C ASP A 464 -22.04 1.80 -17.22
N LEU A 465 -22.91 0.86 -16.82
CA LEU A 465 -23.41 -0.21 -17.67
C LEU A 465 -24.24 0.32 -18.84
N GLU A 466 -25.06 1.34 -18.62
CA GLU A 466 -25.82 2.02 -19.68
C GLU A 466 -24.89 2.74 -20.67
N PHE A 467 -23.88 3.46 -20.16
CA PHE A 467 -22.85 4.10 -20.96
C PHE A 467 -22.05 3.08 -21.79
N ALA A 468 -21.61 1.99 -21.17
CA ALA A 468 -20.90 0.90 -21.84
C ALA A 468 -21.79 0.23 -22.90
N GLY A 469 -23.07 -0.01 -22.60
CA GLY A 469 -24.05 -0.53 -23.54
C GLY A 469 -24.24 0.38 -24.75
N ASN A 470 -24.33 1.69 -24.55
CA ASN A 470 -24.41 2.68 -25.64
C ASN A 470 -23.12 2.71 -26.48
N LYS A 471 -21.94 2.64 -25.85
CA LYS A 471 -20.66 2.52 -26.56
C LYS A 471 -20.58 1.25 -27.40
N LEU A 472 -21.01 0.11 -26.86
CA LEU A 472 -21.05 -1.17 -27.59
C LEU A 472 -21.99 -1.11 -28.80
N ARG A 473 -23.17 -0.47 -28.67
CA ARG A 473 -24.08 -0.24 -29.82
C ARG A 473 -23.45 0.66 -30.89
N ASN A 474 -22.73 1.71 -30.46
CA ASN A 474 -22.03 2.60 -31.38
C ASN A 474 -20.89 1.90 -32.10
N TRP A 475 -20.08 1.11 -31.39
CA TRP A 475 -19.02 0.29 -31.99
C TRP A 475 -19.58 -0.76 -32.94
N LYS A 476 -20.70 -1.42 -32.59
CA LYS A 476 -21.39 -2.34 -33.50
C LYS A 476 -21.83 -1.64 -34.79
N THR A 477 -22.40 -0.45 -34.68
CA THR A 477 -22.81 0.36 -35.83
C THR A 477 -21.61 0.79 -36.67
N GLN A 478 -20.51 1.22 -36.05
CA GLN A 478 -19.27 1.58 -36.74
C GLN A 478 -18.63 0.37 -37.44
N ALA A 479 -18.54 -0.77 -36.77
CA ALA A 479 -18.01 -2.01 -37.36
C ALA A 479 -18.83 -2.44 -38.59
N TRP A 480 -20.16 -2.35 -38.52
CA TRP A 480 -21.03 -2.62 -39.66
C TRP A 480 -20.82 -1.62 -40.81
N ARG A 481 -20.66 -0.32 -40.52
CA ARG A 481 -20.33 0.70 -41.53
C ARG A 481 -18.98 0.41 -42.19
N HIS A 482 -17.95 0.06 -41.41
CA HIS A 482 -16.64 -0.31 -41.93
C HIS A 482 -16.70 -1.55 -42.82
N GLN A 483 -17.42 -2.59 -42.40
CA GLN A 483 -17.60 -3.80 -43.20
C GLN A 483 -18.31 -3.51 -44.53
N ARG A 484 -19.30 -2.61 -44.53
CA ARG A 484 -19.99 -2.18 -45.75
C ARG A 484 -19.08 -1.36 -46.67
N MET A 485 -18.29 -0.44 -46.13
CA MET A 485 -17.28 0.32 -46.87
C MET A 485 -16.21 -0.57 -47.50
N GLU A 486 -15.79 -1.62 -46.79
CA GLU A 486 -14.84 -2.61 -47.30
C GLU A 486 -15.43 -3.40 -48.49
N GLN A 487 -16.68 -3.85 -48.37
CA GLN A 487 -17.40 -4.49 -49.47
C GLN A 487 -17.56 -3.57 -50.68
N ASP A 488 -17.90 -2.30 -50.48
CA ASP A 488 -18.03 -1.32 -51.56
C ASP A 488 -16.66 -1.02 -52.21
N ALA A 489 -15.58 -0.96 -51.43
CA ALA A 489 -14.22 -0.81 -51.93
C ALA A 489 -13.77 -2.00 -52.78
N ASP A 490 -14.11 -3.23 -52.38
CA ASP A 490 -13.84 -4.44 -53.15
C ASP A 490 -14.61 -4.46 -54.47
N VAL A 491 -15.87 -4.02 -54.48
CA VAL A 491 -16.67 -3.88 -55.72
C VAL A 491 -16.04 -2.84 -56.66
N LEU A 492 -15.56 -1.72 -56.13
CA LEU A 492 -14.87 -0.69 -56.91
C LEU A 492 -13.54 -1.21 -57.48
N ARG A 493 -12.75 -1.95 -56.68
CA ARG A 493 -11.53 -2.62 -57.15
C ARG A 493 -11.82 -3.60 -58.28
N GLN A 494 -12.83 -4.46 -58.13
CA GLN A 494 -13.25 -5.40 -59.18
C GLN A 494 -13.66 -4.67 -60.47
N ARG A 495 -14.39 -3.55 -60.37
CA ARG A 495 -14.75 -2.73 -61.55
C ARG A 495 -13.52 -2.12 -62.20
N HIS A 496 -12.58 -1.61 -61.41
CA HIS A 496 -11.33 -1.04 -61.91
C HIS A 496 -10.46 -2.10 -62.59
N ASP A 497 -10.28 -3.26 -61.98
CA ASP A 497 -9.52 -4.38 -62.56
C ASP A 497 -10.19 -4.91 -63.83
N LYS A 498 -11.52 -4.98 -63.88
CA LYS A 498 -12.26 -5.32 -65.10
C LYS A 498 -12.03 -4.29 -66.20
N ARG A 499 -12.08 -2.98 -65.90
CA ARG A 499 -11.76 -1.91 -66.86
C ARG A 499 -10.32 -2.02 -67.36
N ARG A 500 -9.36 -2.25 -66.46
CA ARG A 500 -7.95 -2.42 -66.79
C ARG A 500 -7.73 -3.64 -67.69
N ALA A 501 -8.32 -4.78 -67.35
CA ALA A 501 -8.29 -5.98 -68.18
C ALA A 501 -8.90 -5.73 -69.56
N THR A 502 -10.07 -5.09 -69.65
CA THR A 502 -10.68 -4.74 -70.95
C THR A 502 -9.82 -3.79 -71.77
N GLY A 503 -9.14 -2.82 -71.13
CA GLY A 503 -8.22 -1.91 -71.81
C GLY A 503 -6.98 -2.64 -72.34
N ILE A 504 -6.43 -3.60 -71.58
CA ILE A 504 -5.34 -4.46 -72.04
C ILE A 504 -5.79 -5.33 -73.22
N PHE A 505 -6.99 -5.92 -73.16
CA PHE A 505 -7.55 -6.72 -74.25
C PHE A 505 -7.83 -5.89 -75.51
N GLN A 506 -8.30 -4.64 -75.37
CA GLN A 506 -8.48 -3.73 -76.49
C GLN A 506 -7.14 -3.35 -77.13
N ARG A 507 -6.13 -3.00 -76.33
CA ARG A 507 -4.76 -2.73 -76.83
C ARG A 507 -4.16 -3.95 -77.51
N TRP A 508 -4.38 -5.14 -76.97
CA TRP A 508 -3.93 -6.39 -77.59
C TRP A 508 -4.66 -6.66 -78.91
N ARG A 509 -5.98 -6.43 -78.98
CA ARG A 509 -6.74 -6.52 -80.23
C ARG A 509 -6.23 -5.53 -81.28
N GLN A 510 -5.97 -4.27 -80.89
CA GLN A 510 -5.38 -3.26 -81.77
C GLN A 510 -3.99 -3.68 -82.26
N ALA A 511 -3.12 -4.15 -81.36
CA ALA A 511 -1.80 -4.66 -81.74
C ALA A 511 -1.88 -5.90 -82.64
N ALA A 512 -2.85 -6.78 -82.43
CA ALA A 512 -3.07 -7.95 -83.28
C ALA A 512 -3.61 -7.57 -84.68
N THR A 513 -4.50 -6.57 -84.77
CA THR A 513 -4.94 -6.02 -86.06
C THR A 513 -3.82 -5.27 -86.76
N ASP A 514 -3.00 -4.52 -86.04
CA ASP A 514 -1.83 -3.82 -86.60
C ASP A 514 -0.77 -4.82 -87.07
N HIS A 515 -0.58 -5.93 -86.36
CA HIS A 515 0.32 -7.00 -86.79
C HIS A 515 -0.23 -7.72 -88.04
N ARG A 516 -1.56 -7.93 -88.14
CA ARG A 516 -2.19 -8.50 -89.34
C ARG A 516 -2.08 -7.56 -90.54
N ASN A 517 -2.35 -6.27 -90.36
CA ASN A 517 -2.21 -5.25 -91.40
C ASN A 517 -0.74 -5.09 -91.84
N ASN A 518 0.22 -5.22 -90.92
CA ASN A 518 1.65 -5.22 -91.25
C ASN A 518 2.11 -6.51 -91.94
N VAL A 519 1.47 -7.66 -91.68
CA VAL A 519 1.76 -8.92 -92.40
C VAL A 519 1.17 -8.85 -93.81
N GLU A 520 -0.06 -8.35 -93.98
CA GLU A 520 -0.67 -8.11 -95.29
C GLU A 520 0.14 -7.08 -96.10
N ALA A 521 0.61 -5.98 -95.49
CA ALA A 521 1.49 -5.01 -96.15
C ALA A 521 2.90 -5.55 -96.47
N ARG A 522 3.35 -6.61 -95.79
CA ARG A 522 4.63 -7.29 -96.06
C ARG A 522 4.47 -8.33 -97.17
N GLU A 523 3.34 -9.02 -97.23
CA GLU A 523 2.96 -9.92 -98.33
C GLU A 523 2.72 -9.15 -99.64
N ASP A 524 2.15 -7.93 -99.58
CA ASP A 524 2.01 -7.05 -100.76
C ASP A 524 3.36 -6.47 -101.24
N ARG A 525 4.33 -6.27 -100.33
CA ARG A 525 5.71 -5.90 -100.70
C ARG A 525 6.51 -7.09 -101.29
N GLU A 526 6.22 -8.31 -100.88
CA GLU A 526 6.85 -9.53 -101.43
C GLU A 526 6.28 -9.95 -102.80
N ARG A 527 5.09 -9.45 -103.18
CA ARG A 527 4.54 -9.62 -104.55
C ARG A 527 5.09 -8.64 -105.58
N LEU A 528 5.84 -7.62 -105.17
CA LEU A 528 6.51 -6.66 -106.07
C LEU A 528 8.03 -6.85 -106.03
N VAL A 529 8.50 -8.00 -106.54
CA VAL A 529 9.91 -8.21 -106.87
C VAL A 529 10.13 -7.81 -108.33
N PRO A 530 10.93 -6.78 -108.66
CA PRO A 530 11.33 -6.53 -110.04
C PRO A 530 12.35 -7.59 -110.45
N ALA A 531 11.96 -8.44 -111.41
CA ALA A 531 12.90 -9.27 -112.13
C ALA A 531 13.76 -8.37 -113.02
N THR A 532 14.95 -7.96 -112.56
CA THR A 532 16.20 -7.81 -113.35
C THR A 532 17.29 -7.04 -112.58
N PRO A 533 18.59 -7.30 -112.88
CA PRO A 533 19.72 -6.73 -112.11
C PRO A 533 19.97 -5.22 -112.30
N ALA A 534 19.23 -4.54 -113.19
CA ALA A 534 19.49 -3.13 -113.52
C ALA A 534 18.86 -2.12 -112.54
N ALA A 535 17.90 -2.52 -111.70
CA ALA A 535 17.18 -1.60 -110.81
C ALA A 535 17.84 -1.36 -109.43
N ARG A 536 18.98 -2.00 -109.12
CA ARG A 536 19.68 -1.82 -107.84
C ARG A 536 20.50 -0.51 -107.75
N ARG A 537 20.65 0.25 -108.83
CA ARG A 537 21.56 1.41 -108.87
C ARG A 537 20.95 2.77 -108.53
N THR A 538 19.63 2.87 -108.38
CA THR A 538 18.97 4.18 -108.10
C THR A 538 18.54 4.38 -106.64
N LEU A 539 18.63 3.35 -105.78
CA LEU A 539 18.29 3.47 -104.35
C LEU A 539 19.49 3.83 -103.44
N LEU A 540 20.69 3.97 -104.00
CA LEU A 540 21.89 4.37 -103.24
C LEU A 540 22.19 5.89 -103.27
N VAL A 541 21.32 6.71 -103.87
CA VAL A 541 21.52 8.18 -103.97
C VAL A 541 20.59 8.99 -103.05
N ALA A 542 19.57 8.38 -102.44
CA ALA A 542 18.67 9.09 -101.51
C ALA A 542 19.09 9.05 -100.03
N ALA A 543 20.23 8.42 -99.72
CA ALA A 543 20.73 8.24 -98.36
C ALA A 543 22.08 8.94 -98.13
N SER A 544 22.20 10.21 -98.51
CA SER A 544 23.24 11.08 -97.94
C SER A 544 22.91 12.54 -98.19
N THR A 545 22.32 13.21 -97.20
CA THR A 545 22.62 14.61 -96.85
C THR A 545 21.91 14.91 -95.54
N THR A 546 22.71 14.98 -94.48
CA THR A 546 22.41 15.61 -93.19
C THR A 546 22.15 17.11 -93.38
N PRO A 547 21.40 17.81 -92.48
CA PRO A 547 22.07 18.40 -91.31
C PRO A 547 21.24 18.58 -90.01
N ALA A 548 21.98 18.63 -88.90
CA ALA A 548 21.91 19.56 -87.75
C ALA A 548 20.62 19.81 -86.92
N TYR A 549 20.73 19.45 -85.62
CA TYR A 549 20.46 20.21 -84.39
C TYR A 549 19.42 21.38 -84.37
N THR A 550 18.33 21.15 -83.59
CA THR A 550 17.41 22.00 -82.76
C THR A 550 17.52 23.54 -82.74
N PRO A 551 16.41 24.31 -82.61
CA PRO A 551 15.61 24.38 -81.35
C PRO A 551 14.07 24.59 -81.46
N ALA A 552 13.39 24.45 -80.31
CA ALA A 552 11.97 24.77 -80.07
C ALA A 552 11.70 26.28 -79.95
N PRO A 553 10.45 26.74 -80.16
CA PRO A 553 9.66 27.36 -79.07
C PRO A 553 8.15 27.00 -79.17
N GLY A 554 7.35 26.91 -78.11
CA GLY A 554 7.00 27.89 -77.07
C GLY A 554 5.47 28.11 -77.18
N LEU A 555 4.64 27.58 -76.28
CA LEU A 555 4.25 28.15 -74.98
C LEU A 555 3.35 29.40 -75.14
N LEU A 556 2.05 29.24 -74.84
CA LEU A 556 1.08 30.18 -74.23
C LEU A 556 -0.23 29.39 -74.04
N SER A 557 -0.97 29.37 -72.92
CA SER A 557 -0.88 29.95 -71.57
C SER A 557 -2.18 29.49 -70.86
N ALA A 558 -2.13 28.73 -69.75
CA ALA A 558 -2.21 29.17 -68.34
C ALA A 558 -3.59 29.66 -67.84
N GLY A 559 -3.95 29.20 -66.63
CA GLY A 559 -5.15 29.55 -65.84
C GLY A 559 -6.10 28.36 -65.74
N TYR A 560 -6.47 27.81 -64.57
CA TYR A 560 -6.88 28.49 -63.36
C TYR A 560 -6.72 27.60 -62.11
N ILE A 561 -6.33 28.23 -61.01
CA ILE A 561 -6.59 27.85 -59.63
C ILE A 561 -7.86 28.60 -59.22
N GLU A 562 -8.86 27.88 -58.71
CA GLU A 562 -9.98 28.30 -57.83
C GLU A 562 -10.17 27.04 -56.94
N GLU A 563 -10.08 27.01 -55.60
CA GLU A 563 -10.50 27.95 -54.56
C GLU A 563 -11.90 28.53 -54.75
N GLU A 564 -12.91 27.72 -54.42
CA GLU A 564 -14.08 28.14 -53.64
C GLU A 564 -14.24 27.09 -52.53
N THR A 565 -13.77 27.36 -51.30
CA THR A 565 -14.46 28.06 -50.19
C THR A 565 -15.80 27.48 -49.80
N GLU A 566 -15.83 27.11 -48.52
CA GLU A 566 -16.99 26.97 -47.64
C GLU A 566 -18.07 28.02 -47.93
N GLY A 567 -19.31 27.53 -47.97
CA GLY A 567 -20.53 28.30 -47.81
C GLY A 567 -21.43 27.49 -46.90
N ASP A 568 -21.29 27.77 -45.60
CA ASP A 568 -22.22 27.37 -44.55
C ASP A 568 -23.66 27.66 -44.95
N GLY A 569 -24.51 26.67 -44.71
CA GLY A 569 -25.94 26.81 -44.55
C GLY A 569 -26.34 25.92 -43.38
N GLU A 570 -26.25 26.50 -42.18
CA GLU A 570 -27.21 26.43 -41.07
C GLU A 570 -28.03 25.12 -41.02
N GLY A 571 -27.85 24.25 -40.03
CA GLY A 571 -28.17 24.57 -38.64
C GLY A 571 -29.64 24.25 -38.38
N GLU A 572 -29.94 23.01 -38.00
CA GLU A 572 -31.02 22.75 -37.05
C GLU A 572 -30.75 21.44 -36.32
N SER A 573 -30.12 21.59 -35.16
CA SER A 573 -30.38 20.72 -34.02
C SER A 573 -31.77 21.07 -33.49
N ASP A 574 -32.69 20.11 -33.50
CA ASP A 574 -33.69 20.02 -32.44
C ASP A 574 -33.35 18.81 -31.57
N TYR A 575 -32.96 19.15 -30.34
CA TYR A 575 -33.32 18.39 -29.14
C TYR A 575 -34.78 18.73 -28.78
N ASP A 576 -35.41 17.83 -28.00
CA ASP A 576 -36.82 17.72 -27.58
C ASP A 576 -37.64 16.83 -28.54
N GLU A 577 -38.05 15.59 -28.22
CA GLU A 577 -38.36 14.87 -26.96
C GLU A 577 -37.73 13.47 -26.86
#